data_AF-A0A3N5TN30-F1
#
_entry.id   AF-A0A3N5TN30-F1
#
_cell.length_a   1.000
_cell.length_b   1.000
_cell.length_c   1.000
_cell.angle_alpha   90.00
_cell.angle_beta   90.00
_cell.angle_gamma   90.00
#
_symmetry.space_group_name_H-M   'P 1'
#
loop_
_entity.id
_entity.type
_entity.pdbx_description
1 polymer ?
#
loop_
_entity_poly.entity_id
_entity_poly.type
_entity_poly.pdbx_seq_one_letter_code
_entity_poly.pdbx_strand_id
1 'polypeptide(L)'
;MKKILFCLTFILLSAGVSLAQDEGARYLESLARAYEGLKDYTCDVRVHFDVEVLKSPDMEAKVYYKAPDKLKVESKKIFFFPREGGFFNPAMFKSQDFDIILLERLT
;
A
#
# COMPACT_ATOMS: atom_id res chain seq x y z
N MET A 1 19.91 42.19 -13.20
CA MET A 1 19.66 41.88 -11.77
C MET A 1 18.34 41.14 -11.54
N LYS A 2 17.20 41.62 -12.06
CA LYS A 2 15.87 40.97 -11.90
C LYS A 2 15.80 39.50 -12.37
N LYS A 3 16.50 39.15 -13.46
CA LYS A 3 16.57 37.77 -14.00
C LYS A 3 17.33 36.80 -13.09
N ILE A 4 18.39 37.28 -12.44
CA ILE A 4 19.20 36.49 -11.49
C ILE A 4 18.39 36.23 -10.23
N LEU A 5 17.67 37.25 -9.73
CA LEU A 5 16.77 37.10 -8.60
C LEU A 5 15.65 36.08 -8.88
N PHE A 6 15.07 36.12 -10.09
CA PHE A 6 14.05 35.16 -10.51
C PHE A 6 14.58 33.72 -10.58
N CYS A 7 15.80 33.51 -11.12
CA CYS A 7 16.43 32.18 -11.11
C CYS A 7 16.70 31.68 -9.68
N LEU A 8 17.15 32.54 -8.77
CA LEU A 8 17.39 32.16 -7.38
C LEU A 8 16.08 31.77 -6.67
N THR A 9 15.00 32.50 -6.88
CA THR A 9 13.68 32.15 -6.34
C THR A 9 13.18 30.83 -6.91
N PHE A 10 13.38 30.57 -8.21
CA PHE A 10 12.96 29.31 -8.84
C PHE A 10 13.72 28.10 -8.29
N ILE A 11 15.03 28.24 -8.02
CA ILE A 11 15.86 27.19 -7.41
C ILE A 11 15.46 26.92 -5.95
N LEU A 12 15.09 27.96 -5.20
CA LEU A 12 14.61 27.82 -3.82
C LEU A 12 13.24 27.12 -3.74
N LEU A 13 12.35 27.35 -4.72
CA LEU A 13 11.05 26.67 -4.77
C LEU A 13 11.18 25.18 -5.17
N SER A 14 12.12 24.82 -6.05
CA SER A 14 12.28 23.43 -6.47
C SER A 14 12.88 22.53 -5.38
N ALA A 15 13.70 23.08 -4.48
CA ALA A 15 14.31 22.33 -3.38
C ALA A 15 13.28 21.81 -2.36
N GLY A 16 12.20 22.56 -2.11
CA GLY A 16 11.14 22.16 -1.17
C GLY A 16 10.31 20.96 -1.64
N VAL A 17 10.13 20.79 -2.96
CA VAL A 17 9.37 19.68 -3.54
C VAL A 17 10.13 18.35 -3.45
N SER A 18 11.46 18.38 -3.59
CA SER A 18 12.29 17.16 -3.57
C SER A 18 12.37 16.51 -2.19
N LEU A 19 12.34 17.28 -1.10
CA LEU A 19 12.42 16.75 0.27
C LEU A 19 11.13 16.05 0.71
N ALA A 20 9.97 16.52 0.24
CA ALA A 20 8.68 15.92 0.56
C ALA A 20 8.46 14.55 -0.11
N GLN A 21 9.04 14.34 -1.30
CA GLN A 21 8.99 13.05 -2.00
C GLN A 21 9.86 11.98 -1.31
N ASP A 22 10.98 12.38 -0.72
CA ASP A 22 11.95 11.47 -0.08
C ASP A 22 11.40 10.84 1.22
N GLU A 23 10.70 11.63 2.06
CA GLU A 23 10.12 11.09 3.30
C GLU A 23 9.00 10.07 3.05
N GLY A 24 8.12 10.30 2.08
CA GLY A 24 7.07 9.35 1.73
C GLY A 24 7.62 8.05 1.15
N ALA A 25 8.64 8.16 0.29
CA ALA A 25 9.31 7.02 -0.32
C ALA A 25 9.95 6.11 0.74
N ARG A 26 10.51 6.69 1.81
CA ARG A 26 11.09 5.94 2.92
C ARG A 26 10.11 4.98 3.59
N TYR A 27 8.83 5.35 3.73
CA TYR A 27 7.82 4.45 4.29
C TYR A 27 7.51 3.28 3.37
N LEU A 28 7.35 3.55 2.07
CA LEU A 28 7.16 2.51 1.05
C LEU A 28 8.34 1.54 1.00
N GLU A 29 9.58 2.05 1.03
CA GLU A 29 10.77 1.19 1.05
C GLU A 29 10.87 0.33 2.31
N SER A 30 10.51 0.88 3.48
CA SER A 30 10.50 0.10 4.72
C SER A 30 9.47 -1.03 4.64
N LEU A 31 8.31 -0.78 4.05
CA LEU A 31 7.27 -1.78 3.85
C LEU A 31 7.71 -2.84 2.82
N ALA A 32 8.28 -2.41 1.69
CA ALA A 32 8.81 -3.29 0.67
C ALA A 32 9.89 -4.23 1.24
N ARG A 33 10.84 -3.69 2.02
CA ARG A 33 11.88 -4.48 2.71
C ARG A 33 11.29 -5.53 3.66
N ALA A 34 10.20 -5.20 4.37
CA ALA A 34 9.55 -6.16 5.26
C ALA A 34 8.98 -7.39 4.50
N TYR A 35 8.62 -7.22 3.23
CA TYR A 35 8.04 -8.26 2.39
C TYR A 35 9.01 -8.89 1.38
N GLU A 36 10.20 -8.32 1.15
CA GLU A 36 11.17 -8.76 0.14
C GLU A 36 11.59 -10.24 0.29
N GLY A 37 11.68 -10.73 1.53
CA GLY A 37 12.04 -12.13 1.83
C GLY A 37 10.87 -13.12 1.79
N LEU A 38 9.63 -12.66 1.62
CA LEU A 38 8.44 -13.48 1.75
C LEU A 38 8.22 -14.32 0.48
N LYS A 39 8.66 -15.58 0.51
CA LYS A 39 8.55 -16.50 -0.63
C LYS A 39 7.28 -17.33 -0.62
N ASP A 40 6.90 -17.80 0.56
CA ASP A 40 5.66 -18.53 0.79
C ASP A 40 5.19 -18.30 2.22
N TYR A 41 3.88 -18.42 2.44
CA TYR A 41 3.32 -18.52 3.77
C TYR A 41 1.97 -19.23 3.74
N THR A 42 1.56 -19.69 4.91
CA THR A 42 0.20 -20.15 5.17
C THR A 42 -0.25 -19.57 6.49
N CYS A 43 -1.43 -18.94 6.52
CA CYS A 43 -2.00 -18.40 7.73
C CYS A 43 -3.50 -18.66 7.81
N ASP A 44 -4.00 -18.74 9.04
CA ASP A 44 -5.42 -18.72 9.34
C ASP A 44 -5.85 -17.28 9.63
N VAL A 45 -6.90 -16.81 8.95
CA VAL A 45 -7.41 -15.45 9.06
C VAL A 45 -8.87 -15.47 9.52
N ARG A 46 -9.24 -14.47 10.32
CA ARG A 46 -10.63 -14.15 10.63
C ARG A 46 -11.01 -12.84 9.95
N VAL A 47 -12.09 -12.86 9.19
CA VAL A 47 -12.56 -11.73 8.39
C VAL A 47 -13.90 -11.27 8.94
N HIS A 48 -13.96 -9.99 9.31
CA HIS A 48 -15.18 -9.28 9.68
C HIS A 48 -15.49 -8.26 8.58
N PHE A 49 -16.68 -8.35 8.00
CA PHE A 49 -17.12 -7.41 6.97
C PHE A 49 -18.02 -6.35 7.61
N ASP A 50 -17.48 -5.15 7.77
CA ASP A 50 -18.22 -3.97 8.22
C ASP A 50 -18.52 -3.06 7.03
N VAL A 51 -19.53 -3.44 6.25
CA VAL A 51 -20.00 -2.67 5.09
C VAL A 51 -21.51 -2.48 5.17
N GLU A 52 -21.97 -1.24 4.94
CA GLU A 52 -23.39 -0.87 5.10
C GLU A 52 -24.33 -1.72 4.24
N VAL A 53 -23.86 -2.12 3.06
CA VAL A 53 -24.65 -2.82 2.03
C VAL A 53 -24.84 -4.31 2.35
N LEU A 54 -23.98 -4.91 3.18
CA LEU A 54 -23.99 -6.35 3.43
C LEU A 54 -23.70 -6.67 4.90
N LYS A 55 -24.72 -7.17 5.60
CA LYS A 55 -24.53 -7.79 6.92
C LYS A 55 -24.07 -9.24 6.74
N SER A 56 -22.76 -9.46 6.78
CA SER A 56 -22.15 -10.79 6.74
C SER A 56 -21.68 -11.22 8.12
N PRO A 57 -21.85 -12.49 8.52
CA PRO A 57 -21.22 -13.01 9.73
C PRO A 57 -19.70 -13.09 9.56
N ASP A 58 -19.00 -13.16 10.69
CA ASP A 58 -17.57 -13.42 10.74
C ASP A 58 -17.21 -14.72 10.03
N MET A 59 -16.08 -14.68 9.33
CA MET A 59 -15.61 -15.77 8.49
C MET A 59 -14.20 -16.19 8.88
N GLU A 60 -13.94 -17.48 8.79
CA GLU A 60 -12.59 -18.04 8.92
C GLU A 60 -12.14 -18.55 7.56
N ALA A 61 -10.90 -18.24 7.20
CA ALA A 61 -10.28 -18.72 5.98
C ALA A 61 -8.81 -19.07 6.22
N LYS A 62 -8.28 -19.95 5.38
CA LYS A 62 -6.86 -20.24 5.30
C LYS A 62 -6.32 -19.63 4.02
N VAL A 63 -5.29 -18.79 4.17
CA VAL A 63 -4.62 -18.12 3.07
C VAL A 63 -3.30 -18.81 2.81
N TYR A 64 -3.03 -19.09 1.55
CA TYR A 64 -1.77 -19.60 1.05
C TYR A 64 -1.22 -18.61 0.04
N TYR A 65 0.02 -18.21 0.22
CA TYR A 65 0.73 -17.37 -0.72
C TYR A 65 1.99 -18.06 -1.18
N LYS A 66 2.32 -17.86 -2.46
CA LYS A 66 3.61 -18.20 -3.03
C LYS A 66 4.01 -17.13 -4.04
N ALA A 67 5.18 -16.56 -3.83
CA ALA A 67 5.75 -15.54 -4.69
C ALA A 67 5.91 -16.06 -6.13
N PRO A 68 5.79 -15.19 -7.14
CA PRO A 68 5.53 -13.75 -7.02
C PRO A 68 4.04 -13.36 -6.94
N ASP A 69 3.12 -14.24 -7.33
CA ASP A 69 1.74 -13.86 -7.68
C ASP A 69 0.68 -14.93 -7.37
N LYS A 70 1.04 -16.03 -6.69
CA LYS A 70 0.09 -17.11 -6.38
C LYS A 70 -0.53 -16.89 -5.01
N LEU A 71 -1.83 -16.63 -5.00
CA LEU A 71 -2.66 -16.56 -3.80
C LEU A 71 -3.78 -17.60 -3.91
N LYS A 72 -3.99 -18.36 -2.83
CA LYS A 72 -5.13 -19.26 -2.68
C LYS A 72 -5.79 -18.99 -1.35
N VAL A 73 -7.12 -18.91 -1.35
CA VAL A 73 -7.92 -18.75 -0.15
C VAL A 73 -8.88 -19.93 -0.06
N GLU A 74 -8.87 -20.61 1.08
CA GLU A 74 -9.80 -21.71 1.37
C GLU A 74 -10.70 -21.32 2.55
N SER A 75 -12.01 -21.42 2.37
CA SER A 75 -13.00 -21.17 3.41
C SER A 75 -13.97 -22.34 3.51
N LYS A 76 -14.47 -22.62 4.73
CA LYS A 76 -15.49 -23.66 4.95
C LYS A 76 -16.89 -23.23 4.54
N LYS A 77 -17.13 -21.92 4.43
CA LYS A 77 -18.41 -21.30 4.08
C LYS A 77 -18.26 -20.51 2.78
N ILE A 78 -19.40 -20.21 2.13
CA ILE A 78 -19.46 -19.31 0.97
C ILE A 78 -18.81 -17.99 1.35
N PHE A 79 -17.73 -17.62 0.66
CA PHE A 79 -16.98 -16.38 0.89
C PHE A 79 -17.27 -15.40 -0.23
N PHE A 80 -17.75 -14.22 0.13
CA PHE A 80 -17.91 -13.13 -0.81
C PHE A 80 -16.57 -12.42 -0.95
N PHE A 81 -15.86 -12.70 -2.05
CA PHE A 81 -14.56 -12.09 -2.31
C PHE A 81 -14.76 -10.74 -3.02
N PRO A 82 -14.38 -9.60 -2.41
CA PRO A 82 -14.47 -8.30 -3.07
C PRO A 82 -13.62 -8.30 -4.34
N ARG A 83 -14.18 -7.75 -5.43
CA ARG A 83 -13.47 -7.65 -6.71
C ARG A 83 -12.26 -6.71 -6.61
N GLU A 84 -12.37 -5.69 -5.76
CA GLU A 84 -11.33 -4.73 -5.43
C GLU A 84 -10.96 -4.86 -3.95
N GLY A 85 -9.67 -4.76 -3.62
CA GLY A 85 -9.19 -4.82 -2.23
C GLY A 85 -9.22 -6.20 -1.56
N GLY A 86 -9.84 -7.22 -2.16
CA GLY A 86 -9.81 -8.59 -1.64
C GLY A 86 -8.45 -9.29 -1.81
N PHE A 87 -7.65 -8.84 -2.78
CA PHE A 87 -6.35 -9.43 -3.10
C PHE A 87 -5.22 -8.65 -2.44
N PHE A 88 -4.51 -9.28 -1.52
CA PHE A 88 -3.27 -8.75 -0.96
C PHE A 88 -2.07 -9.46 -1.59
N ASN A 89 -1.24 -8.71 -2.31
CA ASN A 89 0.04 -9.19 -2.82
C ASN A 89 1.19 -8.47 -2.10
N PRO A 90 1.98 -9.16 -1.27
CA PRO A 90 3.16 -8.58 -0.62
C PRO A 90 4.15 -7.90 -1.59
N ALA A 91 4.20 -8.33 -2.85
CA ALA A 91 5.09 -7.78 -3.88
C ALA A 91 4.55 -6.50 -4.56
N MET A 92 3.38 -5.98 -4.16
CA MET A 92 2.75 -4.82 -4.80
C MET A 92 3.34 -3.47 -4.40
N PHE A 93 4.15 -3.40 -3.34
CA PHE A 93 4.65 -2.15 -2.77
C PHE A 93 5.91 -1.63 -3.49
N LYS A 94 5.85 -1.41 -4.81
CA LYS A 94 6.95 -0.80 -5.57
C LYS A 94 6.75 0.71 -5.65
N SER A 95 7.76 1.49 -5.26
CA SER A 95 7.62 2.96 -5.18
C SER A 95 7.16 3.63 -6.48
N GLN A 96 7.51 3.06 -7.64
CA GLN A 96 7.08 3.53 -8.95
C GLN A 96 5.57 3.39 -9.24
N ASP A 97 4.87 2.55 -8.48
CA ASP A 97 3.45 2.24 -8.69
C ASP A 97 2.53 3.11 -7.80
N PHE A 98 3.09 4.06 -7.02
CA PHE A 98 2.34 4.91 -6.09
C PHE A 98 2.63 6.39 -6.28
N ASP A 99 1.58 7.20 -6.24
CA ASP A 99 1.68 8.65 -6.07
C ASP A 99 1.71 8.99 -4.57
N ILE A 100 2.77 9.66 -4.14
CA ILE A 100 2.92 10.09 -2.73
C ILE A 100 2.19 11.43 -2.57
N ILE A 101 1.04 11.39 -1.89
CA ILE A 101 0.27 12.59 -1.54
C ILE A 101 0.47 12.87 -0.05
N LEU A 102 1.03 14.04 0.26
CA LEU A 102 1.15 14.51 1.63
C LEU A 102 -0.18 15.16 2.02
N LEU A 103 -0.99 14.46 2.81
CA LEU A 103 -2.18 15.04 3.41
C LEU A 103 -1.73 15.98 4.54
N GLU A 104 -2.28 17.20 4.59
CA GLU A 104 -1.98 18.14 5.66
C GLU A 104 -2.13 17.47 7.02
N ARG A 105 -1.23 17.85 7.93
CA ARG A 105 -1.12 17.35 9.31
C ARG A 105 -2.52 17.15 9.89
N LEU A 106 -2.90 15.90 10.15
CA LEU A 106 -4.08 15.56 10.92
C LEU A 106 -3.90 16.20 12.31
N THR A 107 -4.41 17.42 12.48
CA THR A 107 -4.54 18.10 13.78
C THR A 107 -5.66 17.48 14.59
#